data_AF-A0A949H3L9-F1
#
_entry.id   AF-A0A949H3L9-F1
#
_cell.length_a   1.000
_cell.length_b   1.000
_cell.length_c   1.000
_cell.angle_alpha   90.00
_cell.angle_beta   90.00
_cell.angle_gamma   90.00
#
_symmetry.space_group_name_H-M   'P 1'
#
loop_
_entity.id
_entity.type
_entity.pdbx_description
1 polymer ?
#
loop_
_entity_poly.entity_id
_entity_poly.type
_entity_poly.pdbx_seq_one_letter_code
_entity_poly.pdbx_strand_id
1 'polypeptide(L)'
;AGHTETTDEWAQRVRTDLTTNRQVLQSELGVDAIAMSYPSPQNNPSEGDTDLTALLPAIIGEQFELGLRTGETLTSIDDTSVVTDLPRIAAFGLHTDPIALVGAIDEALPRPPSGELRPTAWVAGGQGDCHSSGDTVVISDEGITTCRLETATADRWTDVRVATTISGISGNASASIRVRDTDTDRIEISVHLDRMTVEEIAGDTRRLLATMPLELSVTDGATPMLVEIRGTLLVATVDQLPGLRVPVPPATDPGTISLAATTEGAGVITFTRLSILTFAEPESGIS
;
A
#
# COMPACT_ATOMS: atom_id res chain seq x y z
N ALA A 1 34.45 -25.97 -25.16
CA ALA A 1 35.67 -25.16 -25.03
C ALA A 1 35.23 -23.73 -24.79
N GLY A 2 35.81 -23.03 -23.80
CA GLY A 2 35.51 -21.61 -23.59
C GLY A 2 36.18 -20.78 -24.67
N HIS A 3 35.43 -19.84 -25.27
CA HIS A 3 35.95 -18.81 -26.16
C HIS A 3 35.80 -17.47 -25.46
N THR A 4 36.82 -16.63 -25.51
CA THR A 4 36.71 -15.23 -25.05
C THR A 4 35.91 -14.46 -26.07
N GLU A 5 34.73 -14.03 -25.64
CA GLU A 5 33.77 -13.26 -26.41
C GLU A 5 33.98 -11.75 -26.13
N THR A 6 33.84 -10.92 -27.16
CA THR A 6 33.79 -9.46 -27.00
C THR A 6 32.43 -9.01 -26.44
N THR A 7 32.34 -7.82 -25.87
CA THR A 7 31.07 -7.26 -25.36
C THR A 7 29.97 -7.22 -26.42
N ASP A 8 30.31 -6.93 -27.68
CA ASP A 8 29.34 -6.88 -28.77
C ASP A 8 28.86 -8.28 -29.18
N GLU A 9 29.76 -9.26 -29.23
CA GLU A 9 29.43 -10.66 -29.45
C GLU A 9 28.52 -11.19 -28.33
N TRP A 10 28.82 -10.83 -27.09
CA TRP A 10 27.99 -11.12 -25.92
C TRP A 10 26.61 -10.53 -26.03
N ALA A 11 26.52 -9.23 -26.34
CA ALA A 11 25.25 -8.55 -26.46
C ALA A 11 24.38 -9.19 -27.55
N GLN A 12 24.99 -9.53 -28.70
CA GLN A 12 24.28 -10.15 -29.81
C GLN A 12 23.81 -11.58 -29.50
N ARG A 13 24.63 -12.37 -28.80
CA ARG A 13 24.25 -13.69 -28.33
C ARG A 13 23.09 -13.62 -27.35
N VAL A 14 23.18 -12.74 -26.35
CA VAL A 14 22.11 -12.52 -25.37
C VAL A 14 20.80 -12.11 -26.05
N ARG A 15 20.83 -11.17 -27.01
CA ARG A 15 19.62 -10.81 -27.79
C ARG A 15 19.00 -12.01 -28.51
N THR A 16 19.84 -12.85 -29.10
CA THR A 16 19.40 -14.06 -29.81
C THR A 16 18.76 -15.06 -28.86
N ASP A 17 19.38 -15.27 -27.69
CA ASP A 17 18.86 -16.15 -26.64
C ASP A 17 17.51 -15.63 -26.10
N LEU A 18 17.40 -14.32 -25.85
CA LEU A 18 16.16 -13.68 -25.39
C LEU A 18 15.03 -13.79 -26.43
N THR A 19 15.34 -13.59 -27.71
CA THR A 19 14.38 -13.75 -28.81
C THR A 19 13.87 -15.19 -28.86
N THR A 20 14.79 -16.16 -28.74
CA THR A 20 14.45 -17.59 -28.72
C THR A 20 13.57 -17.93 -27.53
N ASN A 21 13.91 -17.43 -26.33
CA ASN A 21 13.11 -17.64 -25.13
C ASN A 21 11.71 -17.05 -25.25
N ARG A 22 11.57 -15.85 -25.83
CA ARG A 22 10.26 -15.24 -26.07
C ARG A 22 9.39 -16.10 -27.00
N GLN A 23 9.97 -16.65 -28.06
CA GLN A 23 9.26 -17.56 -28.97
C GLN A 23 8.83 -18.86 -28.29
N VAL A 24 9.70 -19.45 -27.47
CA VAL A 24 9.38 -20.65 -26.69
C VAL A 24 8.24 -20.34 -25.70
N LEU A 25 8.34 -19.24 -24.95
CA LEU A 25 7.31 -18.84 -23.99
C LEU A 25 5.97 -18.57 -24.67
N GLN A 26 5.97 -17.91 -25.84
CA GLN A 26 4.75 -17.69 -26.62
C GLN A 26 4.11 -19.02 -27.06
N SER A 27 4.93 -19.98 -27.48
CA SER A 27 4.46 -21.32 -27.87
C SER A 27 3.87 -22.10 -26.69
N GLU A 28 4.49 -22.03 -25.52
CA GLU A 28 4.08 -22.79 -24.33
C GLU A 28 2.87 -22.15 -23.62
N LEU A 29 2.83 -20.82 -23.54
CA LEU A 29 1.81 -20.09 -22.78
C LEU A 29 0.61 -19.66 -23.64
N GLY A 30 0.75 -19.66 -24.97
CA GLY A 30 -0.28 -19.18 -25.90
C GLY A 30 -0.49 -17.67 -25.87
N VAL A 31 0.35 -16.93 -25.16
CA VAL A 31 0.32 -15.47 -25.01
C VAL A 31 1.74 -14.91 -25.05
N ASP A 32 1.90 -13.65 -25.43
CA ASP A 32 3.20 -12.98 -25.44
C ASP A 32 3.70 -12.75 -24.01
N ALA A 33 4.90 -13.25 -23.71
CA ALA A 33 5.58 -12.95 -22.46
C ALA A 33 6.02 -11.47 -22.45
N ILE A 34 5.45 -10.70 -21.51
CA ILE A 34 5.79 -9.27 -21.33
C ILE A 34 6.95 -9.04 -20.36
N ALA A 35 7.35 -10.06 -19.59
CA ALA A 35 8.34 -9.94 -18.53
C ALA A 35 9.38 -11.06 -18.52
N MET A 36 10.62 -10.75 -18.13
CA MET A 36 11.67 -11.72 -17.89
C MET A 36 12.58 -11.34 -16.70
N SER A 37 12.84 -12.30 -15.81
CA SER A 37 13.82 -12.19 -14.73
C SER A 37 15.14 -12.85 -15.10
N TYR A 38 16.27 -12.25 -14.67
CA TYR A 38 17.59 -12.81 -14.87
C TYR A 38 18.43 -12.79 -13.58
N PRO A 39 19.32 -13.78 -13.38
CA PRO A 39 20.21 -13.82 -12.23
C PRO A 39 21.12 -12.59 -12.22
N SER A 40 21.18 -11.88 -11.09
CA SER A 40 22.12 -10.77 -10.94
C SER A 40 23.54 -11.33 -10.76
N PRO A 41 24.54 -10.83 -11.49
CA PRO A 41 25.94 -11.23 -11.26
C PRO A 41 26.49 -10.79 -9.89
N GLN A 42 25.74 -10.02 -9.10
CA GLN A 42 26.17 -9.50 -7.81
C GLN A 42 26.41 -10.55 -6.71
N ASN A 43 25.98 -11.79 -6.90
CA ASN A 43 26.29 -12.88 -5.98
C ASN A 43 27.75 -13.39 -6.13
N ASN A 44 28.51 -12.90 -7.12
CA ASN A 44 29.94 -13.20 -7.26
C ASN A 44 30.72 -11.95 -7.74
N PRO A 45 30.88 -10.93 -6.89
CA PRO A 45 31.46 -9.62 -7.26
C PRO A 45 32.92 -9.68 -7.71
N SER A 46 33.61 -10.82 -7.55
CA SER A 46 34.99 -11.02 -7.96
C SER A 46 35.18 -11.47 -9.41
N GLU A 47 34.11 -11.74 -10.18
CA GLU A 47 34.20 -12.32 -11.53
C GLU A 47 33.39 -11.58 -12.61
N GLY A 48 32.57 -10.59 -12.25
CA GLY A 48 31.69 -9.89 -13.20
C GLY A 48 32.34 -8.64 -13.80
N ASP A 49 32.39 -8.57 -15.13
CA ASP A 49 32.67 -7.32 -15.84
C ASP A 49 31.56 -6.29 -15.53
N THR A 50 31.94 -5.17 -14.90
CA THR A 50 31.02 -4.10 -14.50
C THR A 50 30.27 -3.51 -15.70
N ASP A 51 30.87 -3.53 -16.89
CA ASP A 51 30.27 -2.98 -18.10
C ASP A 51 29.12 -3.87 -18.60
N LEU A 52 29.25 -5.20 -18.46
CA LEU A 52 28.18 -6.15 -18.80
C LEU A 52 26.99 -6.06 -17.84
N THR A 53 27.25 -5.74 -16.58
CA THR A 53 26.20 -5.60 -15.54
C THR A 53 25.27 -4.42 -15.83
N ALA A 54 25.80 -3.36 -16.45
CA ALA A 54 25.02 -2.19 -16.88
C ALA A 54 24.30 -2.40 -18.23
N LEU A 55 24.86 -3.23 -19.11
CA LEU A 55 24.33 -3.45 -20.46
C LEU A 55 23.14 -4.43 -20.51
N LEU A 56 23.14 -5.43 -19.62
CA LEU A 56 22.10 -6.47 -19.59
C LEU A 56 20.65 -5.94 -19.43
N PRO A 57 20.37 -5.00 -18.50
CA PRO A 57 19.02 -4.42 -18.38
C PRO A 57 18.52 -3.79 -19.69
N ALA A 58 19.40 -3.08 -20.41
CA ALA A 58 19.04 -2.41 -21.66
C ALA A 58 18.67 -3.42 -22.75
N ILE A 59 19.46 -4.49 -22.91
CA ILE A 59 19.20 -5.56 -23.88
C ILE A 59 17.87 -6.29 -23.58
N ILE A 60 17.53 -6.49 -22.31
CA ILE A 60 16.26 -7.13 -21.93
C ILE A 60 15.08 -6.22 -22.25
N GLY A 61 15.19 -4.92 -21.99
CA GLY A 61 14.17 -3.92 -22.33
C GLY A 61 13.89 -3.77 -23.83
N GLU A 62 14.79 -4.25 -24.71
CA GLU A 62 14.52 -4.34 -26.15
C GLU A 62 13.55 -5.47 -26.51
N GLN A 63 13.50 -6.54 -25.70
CA GLN A 63 12.81 -7.80 -26.02
C GLN A 63 11.57 -8.07 -25.16
N PHE A 64 11.55 -7.56 -23.93
CA PHE A 64 10.47 -7.68 -22.98
C PHE A 64 10.10 -6.29 -22.47
N GLU A 65 8.81 -6.06 -22.24
CA GLU A 65 8.35 -4.80 -21.64
C GLU A 65 8.88 -4.63 -20.21
N LEU A 66 9.15 -5.74 -19.52
CA LEU A 66 9.66 -5.78 -18.15
C LEU A 66 10.95 -6.63 -18.06
N GLY A 67 12.06 -6.00 -17.65
CA GLY A 67 13.34 -6.67 -17.38
C GLY A 67 13.74 -6.58 -15.91
N LEU A 68 13.91 -7.72 -15.23
CA LEU A 68 14.00 -7.77 -13.76
C LEU A 68 15.34 -8.33 -13.25
N ARG A 69 16.07 -7.55 -12.45
CA ARG A 69 17.32 -7.96 -11.75
C ARG A 69 17.02 -8.61 -10.41
N THR A 70 17.56 -9.81 -10.17
CA THR A 70 17.41 -10.56 -8.89
C THR A 70 18.00 -9.79 -7.69
N GLY A 71 17.26 -9.67 -6.58
CA GLY A 71 17.83 -9.36 -5.24
C GLY A 71 17.64 -7.96 -4.65
N GLU A 72 16.76 -7.11 -5.18
CA GLU A 72 16.39 -5.82 -4.53
C GLU A 72 14.92 -5.86 -4.08
N THR A 73 14.66 -5.47 -2.84
CA THR A 73 13.32 -5.47 -2.23
C THR A 73 12.63 -4.11 -2.44
N LEU A 74 11.40 -4.11 -2.95
CA LEU A 74 10.53 -2.93 -3.01
C LEU A 74 9.08 -3.31 -2.63
N THR A 75 8.33 -2.31 -2.17
CA THR A 75 7.27 -2.44 -1.16
C THR A 75 5.82 -2.23 -1.63
N SER A 76 5.51 -2.08 -2.94
CA SER A 76 4.13 -2.19 -3.50
C SER A 76 4.01 -1.89 -5.01
N ILE A 77 3.02 -2.45 -5.73
CA ILE A 77 2.67 -2.19 -7.16
C ILE A 77 1.30 -1.52 -7.30
N ASP A 78 1.15 -0.63 -8.29
CA ASP A 78 -0.11 -0.36 -9.02
C ASP A 78 0.11 -0.14 -10.54
N ASP A 79 -0.96 0.21 -11.26
CA ASP A 79 -1.00 0.46 -12.72
C ASP A 79 -0.24 1.70 -13.19
N THR A 80 0.29 2.52 -12.27
CA THR A 80 1.11 3.70 -12.55
C THR A 80 2.58 3.53 -12.15
N SER A 81 2.93 2.38 -11.57
CA SER A 81 4.27 2.13 -11.03
C SER A 81 5.32 2.07 -12.15
N VAL A 82 6.44 2.79 -11.95
CA VAL A 82 7.58 2.75 -12.87
C VAL A 82 8.14 1.33 -12.86
N VAL A 83 8.46 0.79 -14.03
CA VAL A 83 8.89 -0.62 -14.24
C VAL A 83 10.02 -1.08 -13.30
N THR A 84 10.84 -0.16 -12.80
CA THR A 84 11.93 -0.41 -11.84
C THR A 84 11.46 -0.66 -10.40
N ASP A 85 10.22 -0.28 -10.09
CA ASP A 85 9.67 -0.23 -8.73
C ASP A 85 8.77 -1.43 -8.38
N LEU A 86 8.63 -2.37 -9.32
CA LEU A 86 7.90 -3.62 -9.08
C LEU A 86 8.64 -4.48 -8.03
N PRO A 87 7.93 -5.05 -7.02
CA PRO A 87 8.45 -6.00 -6.06
C PRO A 87 8.99 -7.19 -6.82
N ARG A 88 10.26 -7.47 -6.55
CA ARG A 88 11.01 -8.50 -7.23
C ARG A 88 10.89 -9.76 -6.43
N ILE A 89 10.41 -10.82 -7.06
CA ILE A 89 10.39 -12.14 -6.45
C ILE A 89 11.79 -12.71 -6.64
N ALA A 90 12.52 -12.86 -5.54
CA ALA A 90 13.86 -13.43 -5.56
C ALA A 90 13.78 -14.93 -5.93
N ALA A 91 13.97 -15.24 -7.21
CA ALA A 91 14.19 -16.61 -7.66
C ALA A 91 15.68 -16.95 -7.48
N PHE A 92 16.02 -17.64 -6.40
CA PHE A 92 17.39 -18.11 -6.16
C PHE A 92 17.69 -19.33 -7.04
N GLY A 93 17.99 -19.10 -8.32
CA GLY A 93 18.52 -20.10 -9.25
C GLY A 93 17.78 -21.45 -9.28
N LEU A 94 18.52 -22.53 -9.60
CA LEU A 94 18.07 -23.92 -9.80
C LEU A 94 17.29 -24.58 -8.64
N HIS A 95 16.93 -23.84 -7.59
CA HIS A 95 16.29 -24.34 -6.38
C HIS A 95 14.97 -23.63 -6.02
N THR A 96 14.49 -22.68 -6.82
CA THR A 96 13.15 -22.14 -6.60
C THR A 96 12.15 -23.11 -7.23
N ASP A 97 11.61 -24.01 -6.40
CA ASP A 97 10.50 -24.89 -6.77
C ASP A 97 9.38 -24.05 -7.40
N PRO A 98 8.80 -24.45 -8.56
CA PRO A 98 7.63 -23.78 -9.14
C PRO A 98 6.52 -23.49 -8.14
N ILE A 99 6.29 -24.37 -7.15
CA ILE A 99 5.30 -24.14 -6.08
C ILE A 99 5.73 -22.99 -5.17
N ALA A 100 7.01 -22.91 -4.80
CA ALA A 100 7.55 -21.83 -3.99
C ALA A 100 7.55 -20.49 -4.74
N LEU A 101 7.80 -20.51 -6.05
CA LEU A 101 7.70 -19.32 -6.90
C LEU A 101 6.25 -18.83 -7.01
N VAL A 102 5.31 -19.73 -7.27
CA VAL A 102 3.87 -19.39 -7.32
C VAL A 102 3.39 -18.88 -5.96
N GLY A 103 3.85 -19.47 -4.85
CA GLY A 103 3.57 -18.97 -3.50
C GLY A 103 4.12 -17.56 -3.27
N ALA A 104 5.36 -17.29 -3.71
CA ALA A 104 5.94 -15.95 -3.61
C ALA A 104 5.26 -14.92 -4.54
N ILE A 105 4.73 -15.36 -5.69
CA ILE A 105 3.87 -14.52 -6.55
C ILE A 105 2.54 -14.21 -5.84
N ASP A 106 1.89 -15.22 -5.27
CA ASP A 106 0.63 -15.07 -4.53
C ASP A 106 0.78 -14.14 -3.30
N GLU A 107 1.93 -14.20 -2.63
CA GLU A 107 2.26 -13.34 -1.50
C GLU A 107 2.60 -11.90 -1.91
N ALA A 108 3.22 -11.71 -3.08
CA ALA A 108 3.60 -10.39 -3.59
C ALA A 108 2.43 -9.63 -4.26
N LEU A 109 1.37 -10.33 -4.68
CA LEU A 109 0.21 -9.71 -5.30
C LEU A 109 -0.72 -9.08 -4.25
N PRO A 110 -1.29 -7.89 -4.50
CA PRO A 110 -2.30 -7.31 -3.63
C PRO A 110 -3.52 -8.25 -3.52
N ARG A 111 -3.66 -8.95 -2.39
CA ARG A 111 -4.82 -9.82 -2.16
C ARG A 111 -6.11 -8.97 -2.15
N PRO A 112 -7.22 -9.45 -2.76
CA PRO A 112 -8.50 -8.77 -2.60
C PRO A 112 -8.91 -8.80 -1.12
N PRO A 113 -9.74 -7.85 -0.66
CA PRO A 113 -10.21 -7.88 0.71
C PRO A 113 -10.92 -9.21 1.03
N SER A 114 -10.56 -9.83 2.15
CA SER A 114 -11.04 -11.14 2.57
C SER A 114 -12.45 -11.10 3.16
N GLY A 115 -12.91 -9.91 3.60
CA GLY A 115 -14.24 -9.73 4.17
C GLY A 115 -14.58 -8.26 4.43
N GLU A 116 -15.89 -7.98 4.47
CA GLU A 116 -16.42 -6.70 4.94
C GLU A 116 -16.68 -6.77 6.44
N LEU A 117 -16.09 -5.83 7.19
CA LEU A 117 -16.37 -5.67 8.59
C LEU A 117 -17.71 -4.94 8.75
N ARG A 118 -18.58 -5.52 9.58
CA ARG A 118 -19.81 -4.87 10.03
C ARG A 118 -19.62 -4.43 11.47
N PRO A 119 -19.34 -3.14 11.72
CA PRO A 119 -19.21 -2.60 13.07
C PRO A 119 -20.37 -3.02 13.95
N THR A 120 -20.07 -3.58 15.12
CA THR A 120 -21.09 -3.86 16.15
C THR A 120 -21.43 -2.60 16.95
N ALA A 121 -20.45 -1.74 17.21
CA ALA A 121 -20.64 -0.43 17.83
C ALA A 121 -19.46 0.51 17.53
N TRP A 122 -19.70 1.80 17.69
CA TRP A 122 -18.67 2.84 17.78
C TRP A 122 -18.73 3.46 19.17
N VAL A 123 -17.59 3.53 19.85
CA VAL A 123 -17.48 4.00 21.23
C VAL A 123 -16.73 5.32 21.26
N ALA A 124 -17.26 6.31 21.97
CA ALA A 124 -16.56 7.57 22.19
C ALA A 124 -15.27 7.35 22.98
N GLY A 125 -14.14 7.84 22.45
CA GLY A 125 -12.90 8.04 23.19
C GLY A 125 -12.74 9.54 23.49
N GLY A 126 -12.79 9.92 24.77
CA GLY A 126 -12.64 11.31 25.22
C GLY A 126 -13.91 11.91 25.84
N GLN A 127 -14.02 13.24 25.83
CA GLN A 127 -15.12 13.99 26.44
C GLN A 127 -16.31 14.29 25.51
N GLY A 128 -16.19 14.01 24.20
CA GLY A 128 -17.22 14.36 23.23
C GLY A 128 -18.20 13.26 22.86
N ASP A 129 -19.23 13.65 22.11
CA ASP A 129 -20.32 12.75 21.73
C ASP A 129 -20.02 11.99 20.44
N CYS A 130 -20.13 10.66 20.53
CA CYS A 130 -20.06 9.73 19.41
C CYS A 130 -21.41 9.06 19.22
N HIS A 131 -22.06 9.30 18.08
CA HIS A 131 -23.31 8.64 17.72
C HIS A 131 -23.13 7.83 16.44
N SER A 132 -23.50 6.56 16.47
CA SER A 132 -23.48 5.69 15.29
C SER A 132 -24.85 5.12 14.97
N SER A 133 -25.16 5.02 13.68
CA SER A 133 -26.38 4.40 13.17
C SER A 133 -26.08 3.83 11.78
N GLY A 134 -26.08 2.50 11.67
CA GLY A 134 -25.73 1.81 10.42
C GLY A 134 -24.31 2.13 9.97
N ASP A 135 -24.18 2.65 8.75
CA ASP A 135 -22.93 3.06 8.10
C ASP A 135 -22.57 4.53 8.36
N THR A 136 -23.21 5.16 9.35
CA THR A 136 -23.06 6.57 9.69
C THR A 136 -22.51 6.73 11.10
N VAL A 137 -21.49 7.59 11.23
CA VAL A 137 -20.92 8.02 12.50
C VAL A 137 -20.95 9.55 12.55
N VAL A 138 -21.54 10.10 13.60
CA VAL A 138 -21.61 11.53 13.87
C VAL A 138 -20.75 11.82 15.10
N ILE A 139 -19.84 12.77 14.94
CA ILE A 139 -19.00 13.30 16.01
C ILE A 139 -19.39 14.75 16.25
N SER A 140 -19.82 15.07 17.46
CA SER A 140 -20.21 16.42 17.84
C SER A 140 -19.61 16.80 19.18
N ASP A 141 -18.72 17.78 19.20
CA ASP A 141 -18.22 18.43 20.41
C ASP A 141 -17.41 19.70 20.05
N GLU A 142 -16.86 20.35 21.06
CA GLU A 142 -15.75 21.31 20.96
C GLU A 142 -14.41 20.61 21.28
N GLY A 143 -13.41 20.78 20.40
CA GLY A 143 -12.07 20.19 20.58
C GLY A 143 -11.88 18.88 19.83
N ILE A 144 -11.05 17.98 20.37
CA ILE A 144 -10.73 16.68 19.74
C ILE A 144 -11.62 15.60 20.32
N THR A 145 -12.45 15.01 19.47
CA THR A 145 -13.30 13.86 19.83
C THR A 145 -13.00 12.68 18.92
N THR A 146 -12.94 11.50 19.52
CA THR A 146 -12.66 10.24 18.82
C THR A 146 -13.82 9.28 18.95
N CYS A 147 -14.13 8.55 17.88
CA CYS A 147 -15.03 7.41 17.84
C CYS A 147 -14.19 6.18 17.48
N ARG A 148 -13.95 5.30 18.47
CA ARG A 148 -13.20 4.06 18.28
C ARG A 148 -14.15 2.95 17.85
N LEU A 149 -13.76 2.19 16.83
CA LEU A 149 -14.51 1.02 16.40
C LEU A 149 -14.38 -0.10 17.44
N GLU A 150 -15.52 -0.56 17.97
CA GLU A 150 -15.58 -1.69 18.90
C GLU A 150 -16.08 -2.93 18.15
N THR A 151 -15.20 -3.93 18.03
CA THR A 151 -15.55 -5.28 17.57
C THR A 151 -14.79 -6.30 18.40
N ALA A 152 -15.28 -7.54 18.47
CA ALA A 152 -14.60 -8.63 19.18
C ALA A 152 -13.18 -8.95 18.62
N THR A 153 -12.84 -8.40 17.45
CA THR A 153 -11.54 -8.56 16.76
C THR A 153 -10.89 -7.22 16.44
N ALA A 154 -11.38 -6.11 17.00
CA ALA A 154 -10.99 -4.74 16.62
C ALA A 154 -9.49 -4.46 16.87
N ASP A 155 -8.88 -5.18 17.80
CA ASP A 155 -7.49 -4.98 18.18
C ASP A 155 -6.53 -5.87 17.36
N ARG A 156 -6.93 -6.36 16.18
CA ARG A 156 -6.19 -7.36 15.40
C ARG A 156 -5.82 -6.95 13.98
N TRP A 157 -6.06 -5.70 13.57
CA TRP A 157 -5.96 -5.34 12.16
C TRP A 157 -4.70 -4.53 11.84
N THR A 158 -3.95 -5.03 10.87
CA THR A 158 -2.76 -4.39 10.33
C THR A 158 -3.01 -3.84 8.93
N ASP A 159 -3.84 -4.53 8.13
CA ASP A 159 -4.12 -4.22 6.73
C ASP A 159 -5.62 -4.08 6.49
N VAL A 160 -6.05 -2.84 6.17
CA VAL A 160 -7.46 -2.46 6.07
C VAL A 160 -7.70 -1.50 4.92
N ARG A 161 -8.93 -1.49 4.44
CA ARG A 161 -9.47 -0.48 3.53
C ARG A 161 -10.66 0.19 4.21
N VAL A 162 -10.59 1.50 4.39
CA VAL A 162 -11.66 2.31 4.97
C VAL A 162 -12.16 3.28 3.90
N ALA A 163 -13.43 3.17 3.52
CA ALA A 163 -14.10 4.07 2.60
C ALA A 163 -15.22 4.81 3.33
N THR A 164 -15.34 6.12 3.11
CA THR A 164 -16.36 6.96 3.75
C THR A 164 -16.64 8.22 2.94
N THR A 165 -17.70 8.93 3.27
CA THR A 165 -17.98 10.31 2.84
C THR A 165 -18.06 11.20 4.07
N ILE A 166 -17.22 12.24 4.11
CA ILE A 166 -17.07 13.13 5.26
C ILE A 166 -17.80 14.46 5.01
N SER A 167 -18.61 14.88 5.96
CA SER A 167 -19.32 16.16 5.96
C SER A 167 -18.95 17.01 7.17
N GLY A 168 -18.98 18.34 7.01
CA GLY A 168 -18.74 19.30 8.09
C GLY A 168 -17.31 19.85 8.16
N ILE A 169 -16.41 19.46 7.25
CA ILE A 169 -15.06 20.04 7.15
C ILE A 169 -15.18 21.54 6.84
N SER A 170 -14.48 22.37 7.60
CA SER A 170 -14.51 23.82 7.46
C SER A 170 -13.19 24.44 7.93
N GLY A 171 -13.06 25.78 7.89
CA GLY A 171 -11.87 26.47 8.41
C GLY A 171 -11.59 26.19 9.90
N ASN A 172 -12.64 25.79 10.63
CA ASN A 172 -12.60 25.54 12.07
C ASN A 172 -12.86 24.07 12.40
N ALA A 173 -12.95 23.18 11.40
CA ALA A 173 -13.30 21.78 11.63
C ALA A 173 -12.54 20.86 10.66
N SER A 174 -11.86 19.85 11.20
CA SER A 174 -11.20 18.81 10.43
C SER A 174 -11.65 17.43 10.87
N ALA A 175 -11.47 16.48 9.97
CA ALA A 175 -11.78 15.07 10.20
C ALA A 175 -10.51 14.24 10.08
N SER A 176 -10.40 13.15 10.83
CA SER A 176 -9.34 12.18 10.63
C SER A 176 -9.82 10.73 10.70
N ILE A 177 -9.12 9.87 9.97
CA ILE A 177 -9.21 8.42 10.06
C ILE A 177 -7.90 7.94 10.66
N ARG A 178 -7.97 7.16 11.73
CA ARG A 178 -6.82 6.52 12.39
C ARG A 178 -6.86 5.03 12.09
N VAL A 179 -5.75 4.51 11.61
CA VAL A 179 -5.56 3.07 11.36
C VAL A 179 -4.39 2.56 12.20
N ARG A 180 -4.42 1.25 12.52
CA ARG A 180 -3.50 0.65 13.51
C ARG A 180 -3.54 1.41 14.83
N ASP A 181 -4.74 1.86 15.22
CA ASP A 181 -4.92 2.76 16.36
C ASP A 181 -4.89 1.96 17.67
N THR A 182 -3.80 2.12 18.40
CA THR A 182 -3.61 1.62 19.76
C THR A 182 -3.62 2.81 20.74
N ASP A 183 -3.41 2.54 22.02
CA ASP A 183 -3.31 3.62 23.01
C ASP A 183 -2.08 4.51 22.75
N THR A 184 -0.98 3.92 22.29
CA THR A 184 0.33 4.59 22.10
C THR A 184 0.65 4.91 20.65
N ASP A 185 0.21 4.09 19.71
CA ASP A 185 0.68 4.12 18.33
C ASP A 185 -0.49 4.19 17.36
N ARG A 186 -0.38 5.01 16.32
CA ARG A 186 -1.39 5.09 15.25
C ARG A 186 -0.82 5.75 14.00
N ILE A 187 -1.41 5.44 12.86
CA ILE A 187 -1.28 6.26 11.66
C ILE A 187 -2.55 7.10 11.52
N GLU A 188 -2.40 8.41 11.55
CA GLU A 188 -3.49 9.38 11.48
C GLU A 188 -3.51 10.06 10.11
N ILE A 189 -4.63 9.96 9.42
CA ILE A 189 -4.88 10.61 8.13
C ILE A 189 -5.89 11.72 8.38
N SER A 190 -5.43 12.97 8.35
CA SER A 190 -6.25 14.14 8.66
C SER A 190 -6.59 14.92 7.40
N VAL A 191 -7.84 15.34 7.28
CA VAL A 191 -8.38 16.13 6.17
C VAL A 191 -8.87 17.48 6.68
N HIS A 192 -8.28 18.53 6.14
CA HIS A 192 -8.66 19.93 6.30
C HIS A 192 -9.19 20.46 4.97
N LEU A 193 -9.72 21.69 4.94
CA LEU A 193 -10.16 22.32 3.70
C LEU A 193 -9.04 22.46 2.65
N ASP A 194 -7.83 22.79 3.10
CA ASP A 194 -6.70 23.18 2.27
C ASP A 194 -5.62 22.09 2.14
N ARG A 195 -5.74 20.99 2.88
CA ARG A 195 -4.75 19.91 2.87
C ARG A 195 -5.24 18.60 3.47
N MET A 196 -4.61 17.52 3.05
CA MET A 196 -4.58 16.23 3.73
C MET A 196 -3.18 15.98 4.28
N THR A 197 -3.09 15.45 5.50
CA THR A 197 -1.82 15.02 6.11
C THR A 197 -1.88 13.57 6.52
N VAL A 198 -0.72 12.91 6.49
CA VAL A 198 -0.53 11.58 7.07
C VAL A 198 0.57 11.68 8.11
N GLU A 199 0.22 11.34 9.35
CA GLU A 199 1.12 11.38 10.49
C GLU A 199 1.26 10.00 11.12
N GLU A 200 2.46 9.69 11.56
CA GLU A 200 2.71 8.61 12.51
C GLU A 200 2.77 9.21 13.90
N ILE A 201 2.05 8.60 14.83
CA ILE A 201 2.19 8.86 16.26
C ILE A 201 2.70 7.56 16.87
N ALA A 202 3.84 7.64 17.55
CA ALA A 202 4.46 6.53 18.25
C ALA A 202 4.87 6.96 19.66
N GLY A 203 4.09 6.53 20.66
CA GLY A 203 4.13 7.08 22.02
C GLY A 203 3.91 8.60 22.01
N ASP A 204 4.88 9.35 22.56
CA ASP A 204 4.85 10.83 22.59
C ASP A 204 5.41 11.49 21.31
N THR A 205 5.89 10.70 20.36
CA THR A 205 6.49 11.21 19.13
C THR A 205 5.45 11.32 18.04
N ARG A 206 5.29 12.52 17.46
CA ARG A 206 4.51 12.75 16.24
C ARG A 206 5.45 13.06 15.08
N ARG A 207 5.28 12.35 13.97
CA ARG A 207 6.06 12.50 12.74
C ARG A 207 5.13 12.67 11.54
N LEU A 208 5.24 13.81 10.85
CA LEU A 208 4.58 14.01 9.57
C LEU A 208 5.26 13.12 8.51
N LEU A 209 4.50 12.21 7.91
CA LEU A 209 4.99 11.33 6.85
C LEU A 209 4.75 11.93 5.46
N ALA A 210 3.59 12.55 5.26
CA ALA A 210 3.23 13.16 3.99
C ALA A 210 2.19 14.27 4.14
N THR A 211 2.14 15.15 3.15
CA THR A 211 1.13 16.20 3.01
C THR A 211 0.73 16.36 1.55
N MET A 212 -0.54 16.62 1.30
CA MET A 212 -1.11 16.88 -0.02
C MET A 212 -1.99 18.13 0.07
N PRO A 213 -1.75 19.17 -0.74
CA PRO A 213 -2.65 20.31 -0.79
C PRO A 213 -4.03 19.87 -1.32
N LEU A 214 -5.07 20.44 -0.76
CA LEU A 214 -6.46 20.26 -1.18
C LEU A 214 -7.08 21.62 -1.48
N GLU A 215 -8.12 21.62 -2.31
CA GLU A 215 -8.97 22.79 -2.54
C GLU A 215 -10.43 22.38 -2.32
N LEU A 216 -10.75 21.90 -1.12
CA LEU A 216 -12.12 21.49 -0.82
C LEU A 216 -13.03 22.72 -0.74
N SER A 217 -14.12 22.71 -1.50
CA SER A 217 -15.12 23.76 -1.38
C SER A 217 -16.03 23.49 -0.19
N VAL A 218 -16.29 24.53 0.60
CA VAL A 218 -17.26 24.50 1.71
C VAL A 218 -18.68 24.17 1.21
N THR A 219 -18.97 24.42 -0.07
CA THR A 219 -20.30 24.11 -0.66
C THR A 219 -20.53 22.64 -0.93
N ASP A 220 -19.47 21.86 -1.15
CA ASP A 220 -19.62 20.50 -1.66
C ASP A 220 -20.07 19.53 -0.56
N GLY A 221 -19.91 19.94 0.71
CA GLY A 221 -20.59 19.40 1.89
C GLY A 221 -20.29 17.93 2.22
N ALA A 222 -19.77 17.16 1.29
CA ALA A 222 -19.58 15.72 1.32
C ALA A 222 -18.32 15.37 0.54
N THR A 223 -17.25 15.05 1.25
CA THR A 223 -15.93 14.75 0.70
C THR A 223 -15.71 13.25 0.77
N PRO A 224 -15.70 12.52 -0.37
CA PRO A 224 -15.39 11.10 -0.36
C PRO A 224 -13.93 10.88 0.02
N MET A 225 -13.68 9.90 0.87
CA MET A 225 -12.34 9.54 1.34
C MET A 225 -12.17 8.03 1.29
N LEU A 226 -11.00 7.60 0.84
CA LEU A 226 -10.56 6.21 0.90
C LEU A 226 -9.17 6.17 1.53
N VAL A 227 -9.00 5.29 2.51
CA VAL A 227 -7.71 4.94 3.10
C VAL A 227 -7.50 3.46 2.91
N GLU A 228 -6.37 3.07 2.35
CA GLU A 228 -5.97 1.69 2.22
C GLU A 228 -4.56 1.54 2.79
N ILE A 229 -4.40 0.62 3.74
CA ILE A 229 -3.09 0.29 4.33
C ILE A 229 -2.82 -1.19 4.08
N ARG A 230 -1.66 -1.49 3.51
CA ARG A 230 -1.17 -2.84 3.24
C ARG A 230 0.31 -2.93 3.55
N GLY A 231 0.68 -3.71 4.56
CA GLY A 231 2.06 -3.88 5.00
C GLY A 231 2.70 -2.53 5.35
N THR A 232 3.62 -2.04 4.53
CA THR A 232 4.33 -0.77 4.75
C THR A 232 3.88 0.35 3.82
N LEU A 233 2.79 0.17 3.07
CA LEU A 233 2.24 1.20 2.21
C LEU A 233 0.86 1.63 2.69
N LEU A 234 0.67 2.95 2.78
CA LEU A 234 -0.63 3.58 2.89
C LEU A 234 -0.95 4.35 1.61
N VAL A 235 -2.17 4.23 1.13
CA VAL A 235 -2.73 5.04 0.05
C VAL A 235 -3.98 5.75 0.56
N ALA A 236 -3.99 7.08 0.49
CA ALA A 236 -5.15 7.89 0.85
C ALA A 236 -5.63 8.71 -0.35
N THR A 237 -6.91 8.62 -0.71
CA THR A 237 -7.54 9.46 -1.73
C THR A 237 -8.62 10.31 -1.09
N VAL A 238 -8.72 11.57 -1.49
CA VAL A 238 -9.76 12.51 -1.05
C VAL A 238 -10.33 13.18 -2.29
N ASP A 239 -11.66 13.28 -2.35
CA ASP A 239 -12.38 14.01 -3.41
C ASP A 239 -12.03 13.61 -4.86
N GLN A 240 -11.81 12.31 -5.09
CA GLN A 240 -11.39 11.76 -6.38
C GLN A 240 -10.03 12.29 -6.91
N LEU A 241 -9.27 12.99 -6.07
CA LEU A 241 -7.90 13.38 -6.39
C LEU A 241 -6.98 12.14 -6.46
N PRO A 242 -5.83 12.26 -7.15
CA PRO A 242 -4.83 11.20 -7.15
C PRO A 242 -4.45 10.78 -5.73
N GLY A 243 -4.28 9.47 -5.52
CA GLY A 243 -3.97 8.93 -4.19
C GLY A 243 -2.61 9.37 -3.68
N LEU A 244 -2.57 9.90 -2.46
CA LEU A 244 -1.35 10.13 -1.71
C LEU A 244 -0.79 8.78 -1.24
N ARG A 245 0.37 8.40 -1.78
CA ARG A 245 1.08 7.17 -1.43
C ARG A 245 2.13 7.47 -0.39
N VAL A 246 2.08 6.77 0.75
CA VAL A 246 2.90 7.06 1.91
C VAL A 246 3.54 5.78 2.43
N PRO A 247 4.87 5.67 2.46
CA PRO A 247 5.55 4.62 3.21
C PRO A 247 5.25 4.78 4.70
N VAL A 248 4.73 3.73 5.32
CA VAL A 248 4.46 3.67 6.76
C VAL A 248 5.32 2.58 7.40
N PRO A 249 5.68 2.73 8.68
CA PRO A 249 6.39 1.68 9.40
C PRO A 249 5.63 0.34 9.37
N PRO A 250 6.35 -0.79 9.43
CA PRO A 250 5.70 -2.09 9.58
C PRO A 250 4.88 -2.11 10.87
N ALA A 251 3.74 -2.80 10.84
CA ALA A 251 2.93 -2.99 12.04
C ALA A 251 3.73 -3.81 13.06
N THR A 252 4.06 -3.21 14.21
CA THR A 252 4.61 -3.93 15.35
C THR A 252 3.51 -4.61 16.14
N ASP A 253 2.36 -3.95 16.24
CA ASP A 253 1.17 -4.43 16.91
C ASP A 253 -0.06 -4.18 16.04
N PRO A 254 -1.03 -5.11 16.03
CA PRO A 254 -2.31 -4.83 15.43
C PRO A 254 -3.08 -3.77 16.24
N GLY A 255 -3.90 -2.97 15.55
CA GLY A 255 -4.72 -1.94 16.19
C GLY A 255 -6.10 -1.83 15.55
N THR A 256 -6.94 -0.96 16.11
CA THR A 256 -8.29 -0.74 15.57
C THR A 256 -8.30 0.40 14.54
N ILE A 257 -9.50 0.74 14.10
CA ILE A 257 -9.80 1.93 13.33
C ILE A 257 -10.55 2.91 14.25
N SER A 258 -10.15 4.17 14.22
CA SER A 258 -10.91 5.24 14.87
C SER A 258 -11.20 6.36 13.88
N LEU A 259 -12.32 7.03 14.08
CA LEU A 259 -12.67 8.27 13.41
C LEU A 259 -12.48 9.39 14.40
N ALA A 260 -11.94 10.53 14.00
CA ALA A 260 -11.84 11.69 14.86
C ALA A 260 -12.32 12.95 14.18
N ALA A 261 -12.79 13.89 15.00
CA ALA A 261 -13.09 15.25 14.60
C ALA A 261 -12.29 16.20 15.49
N THR A 262 -11.77 17.27 14.89
CA THR A 262 -11.22 18.41 15.61
C THR A 262 -12.01 19.64 15.24
N THR A 263 -12.63 20.30 16.21
CA THR A 263 -13.49 21.48 16.00
C THR A 263 -13.08 22.63 16.91
N GLU A 264 -13.04 23.84 16.36
CA GLU A 264 -12.97 25.07 17.15
C GLU A 264 -14.40 25.57 17.43
N GLY A 265 -14.91 25.28 18.63
CA GLY A 265 -16.30 25.51 19.02
C GLY A 265 -17.23 24.34 18.70
N ALA A 266 -18.55 24.54 18.89
CA ALA A 266 -19.55 23.52 18.61
C ALA A 266 -19.60 23.22 17.10
N GLY A 267 -19.06 22.07 16.71
CA GLY A 267 -19.04 21.59 15.34
C GLY A 267 -19.58 20.16 15.24
N VAL A 268 -20.02 19.78 14.04
CA VAL A 268 -20.48 18.43 13.74
C VAL A 268 -19.73 17.92 12.52
N ILE A 269 -18.98 16.83 12.70
CA ILE A 269 -18.41 16.07 11.60
C ILE A 269 -19.20 14.78 11.45
N THR A 270 -19.58 14.47 10.22
CA THR A 270 -20.37 13.27 9.91
C THR A 270 -19.63 12.42 8.89
N PHE A 271 -19.46 11.14 9.21
CA PHE A 271 -18.94 10.11 8.32
C PHE A 271 -20.13 9.25 7.86
N THR A 272 -20.35 9.12 6.56
CA THR A 272 -21.47 8.34 5.97
C THR A 272 -20.94 7.35 4.96
N ARG A 273 -21.75 6.33 4.64
CA ARG A 273 -21.35 5.25 3.71
C ARG A 273 -20.04 4.59 4.14
N LEU A 274 -19.86 4.47 5.46
CA LEU A 274 -18.66 3.90 6.03
C LEU A 274 -18.60 2.41 5.69
N SER A 275 -17.56 2.01 4.96
CA SER A 275 -17.27 0.62 4.62
C SER A 275 -15.84 0.32 5.03
N ILE A 276 -15.66 -0.82 5.70
CA ILE A 276 -14.35 -1.24 6.20
C ILE A 276 -14.13 -2.67 5.70
N LEU A 277 -13.05 -2.88 4.96
CA LEU A 277 -12.65 -4.19 4.46
C LEU A 277 -11.30 -4.57 5.05
N THR A 278 -11.10 -5.86 5.32
CA THR A 278 -9.82 -6.42 5.80
C THR A 278 -9.13 -7.18 4.69
N PHE A 279 -7.79 -7.16 4.63
CA PHE A 279 -7.02 -7.92 3.64
C PHE A 279 -6.50 -9.27 4.13
N ALA A 280 -6.53 -9.53 5.44
CA ALA A 280 -6.23 -10.82 6.04
C ALA A 280 -7.25 -11.11 7.15
N GLU A 281 -7.73 -12.36 7.24
CA GLU A 281 -8.21 -12.87 8.52
C GLU A 281 -6.98 -13.10 9.41
N PRO A 282 -7.02 -12.76 10.71
CA PRO A 282 -5.95 -13.17 11.63
C PRO A 282 -5.85 -14.69 11.53
N GLU A 283 -4.64 -15.21 11.31
CA GLU A 283 -4.41 -16.65 11.32
C GLU A 283 -5.14 -17.25 12.51
N SER A 284 -6.10 -18.13 12.21
CA SER A 284 -6.67 -18.99 13.22
C SER A 284 -5.51 -19.84 13.70
N GLY A 285 -4.91 -19.44 14.82
CA GLY A 285 -3.94 -20.26 15.53
C GLY A 285 -4.62 -21.58 15.89
N ILE A 286 -4.45 -22.58 15.04
CA ILE A 286 -4.78 -23.96 15.36
C ILE A 286 -3.66 -24.41 16.30
N SER A 287 -3.97 -24.43 17.59
CA SER A 287 -3.24 -25.18 18.61
C SER A 287 -3.60 -26.65 18.56
#